data_AF-A0A8C6NW77-F1
#
_entry.id   AF-A0A8C6NW77-F1
#
_cell.length_a   1.000
_cell.length_b   1.000
_cell.length_c   1.000
_cell.angle_alpha   90.00
_cell.angle_beta   90.00
_cell.angle_gamma   90.00
#
_symmetry.space_group_name_H-M   'P 1'
#
loop_
_entity.id
_entity.type
_entity.pdbx_description
1 polymer ?
#
loop_
_entity_poly.entity_id
_entity_poly.type
_entity_poly.pdbx_seq_one_letter_code
_entity_poly.pdbx_strand_id
1 'polypeptide(L)'
;LIVSALYVDVARKYLSAGRKSLSVPQSLDLAAHVSAVEAGVKPALLYDSNGACATQVQQYLSSLQSLQLVSESLFTLDLNGNSLIVNTGAVRSNLERVLHDDSLAVIDVCHSLDQPAVFNSQRGELKSVMEDLLLLLEHEEAEKPLYVEKSEEWNLCAVFGVLLGFPVTYWFDQTERFENCLSMTPLMVITASASWQADGPHHRCCLYSFTLPAALQEETQSKLEDWELRLQERFKQQRILKDLRISQATVSLPSVCL
;
A
#
# COMPACT_ATOMS: atom_id res chain seq x y z
N LEU A 1 -7.86 -29.89 -3.19
CA LEU A 1 -8.64 -28.66 -3.46
C LEU A 1 -7.69 -27.67 -4.08
N ILE A 2 -8.11 -26.96 -5.14
CA ILE A 2 -7.27 -25.94 -5.78
C ILE A 2 -7.17 -24.76 -4.82
N VAL A 3 -5.96 -24.42 -4.35
CA VAL A 3 -5.73 -23.34 -3.36
C VAL A 3 -6.36 -22.01 -3.81
N SER A 4 -6.26 -21.67 -5.09
CA SER A 4 -6.86 -20.44 -5.62
C SER A 4 -8.39 -20.41 -5.53
N ALA A 5 -9.07 -21.56 -5.57
CA ALA A 5 -10.51 -21.63 -5.39
C ALA A 5 -10.92 -21.27 -3.95
N LEU A 6 -10.13 -21.69 -2.95
CA LEU A 6 -10.40 -21.34 -1.55
C LEU A 6 -10.32 -19.83 -1.32
N TYR A 7 -9.32 -19.16 -1.88
CA TYR A 7 -9.23 -17.69 -1.81
C TYR A 7 -10.46 -17.01 -2.42
N VAL A 8 -10.93 -17.50 -3.57
CA VAL A 8 -12.12 -16.97 -4.25
C VAL A 8 -13.37 -17.17 -3.40
N ASP A 9 -13.54 -18.35 -2.84
CA ASP A 9 -14.71 -18.70 -2.01
C ASP A 9 -14.75 -17.85 -0.73
N VAL A 10 -13.61 -17.69 -0.05
CA VAL A 10 -13.48 -16.86 1.16
C VAL A 10 -13.73 -15.38 0.83
N ALA A 11 -13.15 -14.86 -0.25
CA ALA A 11 -13.35 -13.49 -0.69
C ALA A 11 -14.83 -13.20 -0.95
N ARG A 12 -15.52 -14.06 -1.70
CA ARG A 12 -16.95 -13.90 -2.00
C ARG A 12 -17.82 -13.98 -0.76
N LYS A 13 -17.48 -14.86 0.17
CA LYS A 13 -18.25 -15.06 1.40
C LYS A 13 -18.20 -13.85 2.33
N TYR A 14 -17.01 -13.30 2.57
CA TYR A 14 -16.83 -12.28 3.61
C TYR A 14 -16.79 -10.85 3.09
N LEU A 15 -16.30 -10.64 1.86
CA LEU A 15 -16.14 -9.30 1.29
C LEU A 15 -17.31 -8.87 0.41
N SER A 16 -18.46 -9.54 0.49
CA SER A 16 -19.66 -9.08 -0.21
C SER A 16 -20.24 -7.85 0.50
N ALA A 17 -20.33 -6.72 -0.20
CA ALA A 17 -20.89 -5.47 0.31
C ALA A 17 -22.21 -5.16 -0.43
N GLY A 18 -23.34 -5.41 0.24
CA GLY A 18 -24.66 -5.32 -0.38
C GLY A 18 -24.80 -6.31 -1.54
N ARG A 19 -25.00 -5.81 -2.77
CA ARG A 19 -25.10 -6.64 -3.99
C ARG A 19 -23.77 -6.81 -4.72
N LYS A 20 -22.69 -6.16 -4.25
CA LYS A 20 -21.38 -6.20 -4.90
C LYS A 20 -20.53 -7.30 -4.26
N SER A 21 -20.20 -8.32 -5.04
CA SER A 21 -19.21 -9.35 -4.69
C SER A 21 -18.00 -9.23 -5.62
N LEU A 22 -16.84 -9.71 -5.17
CA LEU A 22 -15.66 -9.73 -6.02
C LEU A 22 -15.82 -10.76 -7.13
N SER A 23 -15.51 -10.35 -8.36
CA SER A 23 -15.35 -11.26 -9.50
C SER A 23 -14.17 -12.21 -9.25
N VAL A 24 -14.11 -13.34 -9.98
CA VAL A 24 -12.98 -14.28 -9.85
C VAL A 24 -11.63 -13.57 -10.04
N PRO A 25 -11.42 -12.75 -11.09
CA PRO A 25 -10.14 -12.05 -11.24
C PRO A 25 -9.81 -11.12 -10.07
N GLN A 26 -10.79 -10.37 -9.55
CA GLN A 26 -10.57 -9.48 -8.40
C GLN A 26 -10.23 -10.27 -7.12
N SER A 27 -10.87 -11.42 -6.90
CA SER A 27 -10.54 -12.27 -5.76
C SER A 27 -9.13 -12.87 -5.87
N LEU A 28 -8.69 -13.23 -7.08
CA LEU A 28 -7.33 -13.72 -7.32
C LEU A 28 -6.28 -12.61 -7.18
N ASP A 29 -6.60 -11.39 -7.62
CA ASP A 29 -5.73 -10.23 -7.47
C ASP A 29 -5.55 -9.89 -5.99
N LEU A 30 -6.65 -9.86 -5.23
CA LEU A 30 -6.61 -9.72 -3.77
C LEU A 30 -5.78 -10.82 -3.11
N ALA A 31 -5.96 -12.07 -3.51
CA ALA A 31 -5.17 -13.18 -2.96
C ALA A 31 -3.67 -13.04 -3.24
N ALA A 32 -3.30 -12.58 -4.44
CA ALA A 32 -1.92 -12.30 -4.79
C ALA A 32 -1.34 -11.15 -3.95
N HIS A 33 -2.11 -10.08 -3.72
CA HIS A 33 -1.71 -8.98 -2.85
C HIS A 33 -1.54 -9.41 -1.39
N VAL A 34 -2.48 -10.18 -0.83
CA VAL A 34 -2.37 -10.72 0.52
C VAL A 34 -1.15 -11.64 0.65
N SER A 35 -0.91 -12.48 -0.35
CA SER A 35 0.30 -13.32 -0.40
C SER A 35 1.58 -12.50 -0.47
N ALA A 36 1.56 -11.34 -1.15
CA ALA A 36 2.70 -10.43 -1.21
C ALA A 36 2.96 -9.74 0.14
N VAL A 37 1.91 -9.45 0.92
CA VAL A 37 2.00 -8.90 2.28
C VAL A 37 2.54 -9.97 3.25
N GLU A 38 2.00 -11.18 3.21
CA GLU A 38 2.50 -12.34 3.98
C GLU A 38 4.01 -12.57 3.72
N ALA A 39 4.42 -12.58 2.46
CA ALA A 39 5.81 -12.80 2.07
C ALA A 39 6.74 -11.60 2.36
N GLY A 40 6.21 -10.50 2.92
CA GLY A 40 6.97 -9.28 3.19
C GLY A 40 7.43 -8.53 1.93
N VAL A 41 6.95 -8.91 0.74
CA VAL A 41 7.29 -8.22 -0.52
C VAL A 41 6.78 -6.78 -0.47
N LYS A 42 5.58 -6.60 0.09
CA LYS A 42 5.01 -5.29 0.45
C LYS A 42 4.58 -5.26 1.91
N PRO A 43 4.68 -4.11 2.61
CA PRO A 43 4.37 -4.01 4.03
C PRO A 43 2.87 -4.08 4.34
N ALA A 44 2.03 -3.47 3.49
CA ALA A 44 0.59 -3.44 3.67
C ALA A 44 -0.15 -3.46 2.33
N LEU A 45 -1.43 -3.84 2.37
CA LEU A 45 -2.40 -3.72 1.30
C LEU A 45 -3.55 -2.84 1.79
N LEU A 46 -3.87 -1.78 1.05
CA LEU A 46 -5.13 -1.03 1.21
C LEU A 46 -6.25 -1.80 0.49
N TYR A 47 -7.36 -2.03 1.18
CA TYR A 47 -8.56 -2.66 0.60
C TYR A 47 -9.59 -1.60 0.17
N ASP A 48 -9.81 -1.45 -1.13
CA ASP A 48 -10.68 -0.42 -1.71
C ASP A 48 -11.65 -0.96 -2.79
N SER A 49 -11.75 -2.29 -2.94
CA SER A 49 -12.36 -2.91 -4.13
C SER A 49 -13.88 -2.79 -4.24
N ASN A 50 -14.63 -2.86 -3.13
CA ASN A 50 -16.10 -2.92 -3.20
C ASN A 50 -16.86 -2.35 -1.99
N GLY A 51 -16.21 -1.60 -1.11
CA GLY A 51 -16.83 -0.94 0.04
C GLY A 51 -17.11 -1.84 1.25
N ALA A 52 -16.49 -3.03 1.31
CA ALA A 52 -16.51 -3.83 2.53
C ALA A 52 -15.77 -3.10 3.66
N CYS A 53 -16.31 -3.14 4.88
CA CYS A 53 -15.71 -2.45 6.03
C CYS A 53 -14.61 -3.28 6.73
N ALA A 54 -13.88 -2.67 7.68
CA ALA A 54 -12.78 -3.32 8.40
C ALA A 54 -13.17 -4.65 9.06
N THR A 55 -14.38 -4.75 9.63
CA THR A 55 -14.87 -6.01 10.21
C THR A 55 -14.99 -7.11 9.16
N GLN A 56 -15.42 -6.79 7.94
CA GLN A 56 -15.50 -7.77 6.84
C GLN A 56 -14.12 -8.18 6.35
N VAL A 57 -13.19 -7.21 6.26
CA VAL A 57 -11.79 -7.47 5.91
C VAL A 57 -11.12 -8.37 6.97
N GLN A 58 -11.38 -8.13 8.25
CA GLN A 58 -10.91 -8.98 9.35
C GLN A 58 -11.50 -10.39 9.26
N GLN A 59 -12.80 -10.54 9.02
CA GLN A 59 -13.41 -11.86 8.87
C GLN A 59 -12.84 -12.62 7.67
N TYR A 60 -12.56 -11.92 6.57
CA TYR A 60 -11.85 -12.48 5.42
C TYR A 60 -10.47 -12.97 5.83
N LEU A 61 -9.67 -12.14 6.49
CA LEU A 61 -8.32 -12.48 6.93
C LEU A 61 -8.31 -13.65 7.93
N SER A 62 -9.13 -13.61 8.97
CA SER A 62 -9.28 -14.71 9.94
C SER A 62 -9.74 -16.02 9.28
N SER A 63 -10.58 -15.94 8.25
CA SER A 63 -10.95 -17.13 7.48
C SER A 63 -9.79 -17.67 6.66
N LEU A 64 -8.91 -16.84 6.11
CA LEU A 64 -7.70 -17.32 5.45
C LEU A 64 -6.73 -17.97 6.45
N GLN A 65 -6.56 -17.38 7.63
CA GLN A 65 -5.71 -17.88 8.70
C GLN A 65 -6.19 -19.24 9.23
N SER A 66 -7.49 -19.38 9.50
CA SER A 66 -8.07 -20.67 9.93
C SER A 66 -7.96 -21.78 8.88
N LEU A 67 -7.89 -21.42 7.59
CA LEU A 67 -7.63 -22.33 6.48
C LEU A 67 -6.13 -22.56 6.21
N GLN A 68 -5.25 -21.97 7.02
CA GLN A 68 -3.78 -22.03 6.88
C GLN A 68 -3.28 -21.53 5.52
N LEU A 69 -4.01 -20.60 4.91
CA LEU A 69 -3.63 -19.96 3.64
C LEU A 69 -2.64 -18.81 3.85
N VAL A 70 -2.66 -18.19 5.03
CA VAL A 70 -1.73 -17.15 5.48
C VAL A 70 -1.45 -17.35 6.97
N SER A 71 -0.39 -16.74 7.49
CA SER A 71 -0.05 -16.86 8.91
C SER A 71 -0.84 -15.88 9.77
N GLU A 72 -0.76 -16.10 11.08
CA GLU A 72 -1.30 -15.18 12.10
C GLU A 72 -0.48 -13.90 12.25
N SER A 73 0.61 -13.73 11.49
CA SER A 73 1.42 -12.49 11.51
C SER A 73 0.77 -11.31 10.79
N LEU A 74 -0.30 -11.56 10.04
CA LEU A 74 -1.11 -10.54 9.41
C LEU A 74 -2.25 -10.09 10.31
N PHE A 75 -2.54 -8.80 10.31
CA PHE A 75 -3.72 -8.25 10.97
C PHE A 75 -4.40 -7.16 10.15
N THR A 76 -5.61 -6.78 10.56
CA THR A 76 -6.38 -5.71 9.90
C THR A 76 -6.23 -4.41 10.67
N LEU A 77 -5.82 -3.34 9.99
CA LEU A 77 -5.78 -1.98 10.49
C LEU A 77 -6.92 -1.18 9.82
N ASP A 78 -7.75 -0.51 10.59
CA ASP A 78 -8.64 0.55 10.09
C ASP A 78 -8.02 1.90 10.41
N LEU A 79 -7.65 2.64 9.37
CA LEU A 79 -7.14 4.00 9.49
C LEU A 79 -8.14 4.97 8.87
N ASN A 80 -8.84 5.72 9.71
CA ASN A 80 -9.83 6.71 9.29
C ASN A 80 -10.88 6.13 8.31
N GLY A 81 -11.40 4.93 8.60
CA GLY A 81 -12.38 4.22 7.77
C GLY A 81 -11.82 3.50 6.54
N ASN A 82 -10.49 3.47 6.39
CA ASN A 82 -9.81 2.74 5.33
C ASN A 82 -9.16 1.48 5.89
N SER A 83 -9.52 0.33 5.33
CA SER A 83 -9.04 -0.96 5.83
C SER A 83 -7.74 -1.39 5.15
N LEU A 84 -6.73 -1.74 5.93
CA LEU A 84 -5.47 -2.31 5.48
C LEU A 84 -5.28 -3.71 6.04
N ILE A 85 -4.72 -4.61 5.22
CA ILE A 85 -4.11 -5.86 5.69
C ILE A 85 -2.62 -5.61 5.77
N VAL A 86 -2.04 -5.80 6.96
CA VAL A 86 -0.66 -5.41 7.22
C VAL A 86 0.16 -6.58 7.75
N ASN A 87 1.44 -6.60 7.36
CA ASN A 87 2.45 -7.46 7.98
C ASN A 87 3.23 -6.59 8.98
N THR A 88 3.04 -6.82 10.28
CA THR A 88 3.59 -5.98 11.35
C THR A 88 5.10 -5.82 11.25
N GLY A 89 5.81 -6.92 11.00
CA GLY A 89 7.27 -6.91 10.86
C GLY A 89 7.71 -6.07 9.67
N ALA A 90 7.07 -6.25 8.51
CA ALA A 90 7.39 -5.49 7.30
C ALA A 90 7.04 -4.00 7.42
N VAL A 91 5.90 -3.66 8.04
CA VAL A 91 5.53 -2.26 8.30
C VAL A 91 6.53 -1.62 9.27
N ARG A 92 6.85 -2.28 10.39
CA ARG A 92 7.81 -1.77 11.39
C ARG A 92 9.17 -1.48 10.76
N SER A 93 9.74 -2.44 10.04
CA SER A 93 11.01 -2.25 9.33
C SER A 93 10.94 -1.13 8.30
N ASN A 94 9.79 -0.94 7.63
CA ASN A 94 9.61 0.16 6.69
C ASN A 94 9.55 1.52 7.39
N LEU A 95 8.83 1.64 8.51
CA LEU A 95 8.74 2.87 9.30
C LEU A 95 10.10 3.27 9.87
N GLU A 96 10.82 2.33 10.48
CA GLU A 96 12.18 2.55 11.00
C GLU A 96 13.13 3.06 9.90
N ARG A 97 13.06 2.46 8.71
CA ARG A 97 13.87 2.89 7.56
C ARG A 97 13.50 4.30 7.08
N VAL A 98 12.23 4.68 7.11
CA VAL A 98 11.81 6.05 6.78
C VAL A 98 12.35 7.04 7.82
N LEU A 99 12.39 6.64 9.09
CA LEU A 99 12.90 7.45 10.19
C LEU A 99 14.44 7.61 10.17
N HIS A 100 15.17 6.60 9.72
CA HIS A 100 16.64 6.55 9.85
C HIS A 100 17.43 6.75 8.55
N ASP A 101 16.93 6.24 7.41
CA ASP A 101 17.75 6.06 6.20
C ASP A 101 17.42 7.06 5.08
N ASP A 102 16.70 8.15 5.38
CA ASP A 102 16.22 9.12 4.38
C ASP A 102 15.59 8.41 3.16
N SER A 103 14.74 7.42 3.39
CA SER A 103 14.45 6.41 2.37
C SER A 103 13.12 6.66 1.62
N LEU A 104 12.58 7.87 1.78
CA LEU A 104 11.31 8.34 1.27
C LEU A 104 11.48 9.78 0.74
N ALA A 105 10.99 10.04 -0.46
CA ALA A 105 10.77 11.40 -0.95
C ALA A 105 9.34 11.84 -0.67
N VAL A 106 9.18 13.04 -0.12
CA VAL A 106 7.88 13.68 0.06
C VAL A 106 7.77 14.79 -0.98
N ILE A 107 6.69 14.78 -1.76
CA ILE A 107 6.46 15.76 -2.82
C ILE A 107 5.32 16.68 -2.39
N ASP A 108 5.62 17.95 -2.25
CA ASP A 108 4.62 18.99 -2.00
C ASP A 108 3.86 19.26 -3.29
N VAL A 109 2.55 19.08 -3.22
CA VAL A 109 1.61 19.29 -4.31
C VAL A 109 0.49 20.26 -3.92
N CYS A 110 0.73 21.11 -2.92
CA CYS A 110 -0.20 22.16 -2.52
C CYS A 110 -0.68 22.97 -3.73
N HIS A 111 -1.99 23.25 -3.76
CA HIS A 111 -2.63 23.97 -4.85
C HIS A 111 -2.08 25.39 -5.09
N SER A 112 -1.44 25.98 -4.08
CA SER A 112 -0.81 27.30 -4.13
C SER A 112 0.54 27.30 -4.86
N LEU A 113 1.10 26.13 -5.15
CA LEU A 113 2.35 25.99 -5.90
C LEU A 113 2.09 26.02 -7.41
N ASP A 114 2.96 26.72 -8.15
CA ASP A 114 2.95 26.70 -9.61
C ASP A 114 3.34 25.31 -10.16
N GLN A 115 4.21 24.59 -9.44
CA GLN A 115 4.73 23.27 -9.80
C GLN A 115 5.01 22.44 -8.55
N PRO A 116 4.91 21.09 -8.62
CA PRO A 116 5.23 20.24 -7.49
C PRO A 116 6.73 20.30 -7.16
N ALA A 117 7.07 20.15 -5.89
CA ALA A 117 8.45 20.25 -5.42
C ALA A 117 8.79 19.19 -4.37
N VAL A 118 10.07 18.82 -4.26
CA VAL A 118 10.53 17.96 -3.16
C VAL A 118 10.46 18.73 -1.85
N PHE A 119 9.79 18.15 -0.88
CA PHE A 119 9.45 18.78 0.37
C PHE A 119 10.42 18.39 1.49
N ASN A 120 11.32 19.32 1.84
CA ASN A 120 12.36 19.07 2.83
C ASN A 120 12.00 19.53 4.26
N SER A 121 10.97 20.37 4.41
CA SER A 121 10.73 21.16 5.63
C SER A 121 9.83 20.52 6.70
N GLN A 122 8.93 19.58 6.39
CA GLN A 122 8.10 18.89 7.43
C GLN A 122 8.48 17.43 7.67
N ARG A 123 9.77 17.08 7.56
CA ARG A 123 10.28 15.80 8.05
C ARG A 123 9.90 15.55 9.53
N GLY A 124 9.75 16.60 10.33
CA GLY A 124 9.39 16.51 11.75
C GLY A 124 7.97 15.98 11.98
N GLU A 125 6.96 16.51 11.27
CA GLU A 125 5.57 16.07 11.38
C GLU A 125 5.45 14.61 10.92
N LEU A 126 5.97 14.29 9.73
CA LEU A 126 5.94 12.92 9.23
C LEU A 126 6.66 11.95 10.16
N LYS A 127 7.78 12.37 10.76
CA LYS A 127 8.52 11.59 11.76
C LYS A 127 7.68 11.30 13.00
N SER A 128 6.99 12.30 13.55
CA SER A 128 6.08 12.10 14.69
C SER A 128 5.00 11.08 14.34
N VAL A 129 4.41 11.17 13.14
CA VAL A 129 3.41 10.21 12.67
C VAL A 129 3.98 8.78 12.57
N MET A 130 5.20 8.62 12.07
CA MET A 130 5.83 7.30 11.99
C MET A 130 6.14 6.73 13.38
N GLU A 131 6.54 7.56 14.35
CA GLU A 131 6.75 7.17 15.74
C GLU A 131 5.43 6.74 16.42
N ASP A 132 4.35 7.50 16.19
CA ASP A 132 3.00 7.14 16.68
C ASP A 132 2.53 5.81 16.08
N LEU A 133 2.72 5.61 14.77
CA LEU A 133 2.39 4.36 14.10
C LEU A 133 3.22 3.19 14.66
N LEU A 134 4.51 3.38 14.93
CA LEU A 134 5.34 2.34 15.53
C LEU A 134 4.81 1.89 16.89
N LEU A 135 4.42 2.83 17.74
CA LEU A 135 3.83 2.55 19.06
C LEU A 135 2.51 1.79 18.94
N LEU A 136 1.64 2.20 18.00
CA LEU A 136 0.37 1.51 17.74
C LEU A 136 0.56 0.05 17.30
N LEU A 137 1.63 -0.22 16.53
CA LEU A 137 1.96 -1.56 16.05
C LEU A 137 2.59 -2.47 17.11
N GLU A 138 2.88 -1.98 18.32
CA GLU A 138 3.31 -2.82 19.45
C GLU A 138 2.14 -3.61 20.06
N HIS A 139 0.90 -3.20 19.81
CA HIS A 139 -0.30 -3.84 20.33
C HIS A 139 -0.78 -4.97 19.41
N GLU A 140 -0.35 -6.20 19.72
CA GLU A 140 -0.73 -7.43 19.00
C GLU A 140 -2.06 -8.00 19.54
N GLU A 141 -3.20 -7.53 19.04
CA GLU A 141 -4.46 -8.28 19.19
C GLU A 141 -5.03 -8.68 17.83
N ALA A 142 -4.90 -9.96 17.49
CA ALA A 142 -5.30 -10.52 16.19
C ALA A 142 -6.83 -10.74 16.03
N GLU A 143 -7.62 -10.63 17.10
CA GLU A 143 -9.05 -10.97 17.07
C GLU A 143 -9.96 -9.88 16.48
N LYS A 144 -9.49 -8.62 16.47
CA LYS A 144 -10.28 -7.47 16.00
C LYS A 144 -9.43 -6.56 15.12
N PRO A 145 -10.06 -5.79 14.21
CA PRO A 145 -9.33 -4.73 13.54
C PRO A 145 -8.78 -3.75 14.57
N LEU A 146 -7.54 -3.32 14.40
CA LEU A 146 -6.98 -2.19 15.13
C LEU A 146 -7.58 -0.92 14.52
N TYR A 147 -8.37 -0.18 15.29
CA TYR A 147 -8.94 1.09 14.84
C TYR A 147 -8.03 2.24 15.26
N VAL A 148 -7.60 3.01 14.28
CA VAL A 148 -6.77 4.20 14.46
C VAL A 148 -7.53 5.40 13.94
N GLU A 149 -7.94 6.27 14.87
CA GLU A 149 -8.47 7.58 14.53
C GLU A 149 -7.31 8.48 14.11
N LYS A 150 -7.50 9.19 12.99
CA LYS A 150 -6.51 10.13 12.49
C LYS A 150 -6.39 11.32 13.47
N SER A 151 -5.16 11.73 13.80
CA SER A 151 -4.90 13.08 14.32
C SER A 151 -5.03 14.12 13.21
N GLU A 152 -5.58 15.31 13.49
CA GLU A 152 -5.78 16.37 12.50
C GLU A 152 -4.52 16.70 11.69
N GLU A 153 -3.35 16.53 12.31
CA GLU A 153 -2.01 16.78 11.76
C GLU A 153 -1.56 15.75 10.71
N TRP A 154 -2.19 14.58 10.61
CA TRP A 154 -1.73 13.53 9.71
C TRP A 154 -2.15 13.79 8.26
N ASN A 155 -1.21 13.98 7.34
CA ASN A 155 -1.54 13.87 5.92
C ASN A 155 -1.77 12.40 5.54
N LEU A 156 -3.03 11.99 5.37
CA LEU A 156 -3.37 10.59 5.05
C LEU A 156 -2.73 10.08 3.75
N CYS A 157 -2.56 10.94 2.75
CA CYS A 157 -1.90 10.55 1.51
C CYS A 157 -0.44 10.15 1.79
N ALA A 158 0.27 10.97 2.58
CA ALA A 158 1.61 10.66 3.07
C ALA A 158 1.65 9.36 3.89
N VAL A 159 0.73 9.21 4.84
CA VAL A 159 0.67 8.04 5.71
C VAL A 159 0.40 6.75 4.93
N PHE A 160 -0.57 6.75 4.01
CA PHE A 160 -0.83 5.58 3.17
C PHE A 160 0.36 5.27 2.27
N GLY A 161 1.00 6.27 1.67
CA GLY A 161 2.21 6.08 0.87
C GLY A 161 3.30 5.36 1.67
N VAL A 162 3.53 5.77 2.92
CA VAL A 162 4.49 5.09 3.79
C VAL A 162 4.03 3.69 4.17
N LEU A 163 2.80 3.50 4.65
CA LEU A 163 2.27 2.19 5.06
C LEU A 163 2.29 1.17 3.91
N LEU A 164 2.06 1.61 2.66
CA LEU A 164 2.10 0.77 1.46
C LEU A 164 3.54 0.51 0.97
N GLY A 165 4.54 1.20 1.52
CA GLY A 165 5.95 1.03 1.18
C GLY A 165 6.34 1.69 -0.13
N PHE A 166 5.73 2.83 -0.47
CA PHE A 166 6.13 3.62 -1.63
C PHE A 166 7.41 4.42 -1.34
N PRO A 167 8.32 4.57 -2.32
CA PRO A 167 9.52 5.39 -2.17
C PRO A 167 9.24 6.89 -2.29
N VAL A 168 8.07 7.25 -2.80
CA VAL A 168 7.62 8.62 -3.01
C VAL A 168 6.20 8.75 -2.50
N THR A 169 5.91 9.81 -1.78
CA THR A 169 4.55 10.13 -1.34
C THR A 169 4.22 11.60 -1.54
N TYR A 170 2.94 11.91 -1.68
CA TYR A 170 2.47 13.27 -1.82
C TYR A 170 2.12 13.89 -0.47
N TRP A 171 2.30 15.21 -0.42
CA TRP A 171 1.89 16.06 0.68
C TRP A 171 1.11 17.24 0.14
N PHE A 172 0.02 17.59 0.82
CA PHE A 172 -0.76 18.79 0.55
C PHE A 172 -1.42 19.26 1.86
N ASP A 173 -1.68 20.56 1.96
CA ASP A 173 -2.38 21.10 3.11
C ASP A 173 -3.87 20.68 3.10
N GLN A 174 -4.21 19.73 3.98
CA GLN A 174 -5.57 19.20 4.10
C GLN A 174 -6.52 20.16 4.83
N THR A 175 -5.99 21.20 5.48
CA THR A 175 -6.79 22.17 6.26
C THR A 175 -7.37 23.29 5.39
N GLU A 176 -6.74 23.58 4.25
CA GLU A 176 -7.21 24.59 3.31
C GLU A 176 -8.13 24.01 2.23
N ARG A 177 -7.63 23.07 1.40
CA ARG A 177 -8.34 22.49 0.25
C ARG A 177 -7.81 21.11 -0.14
N PHE A 178 -8.66 20.30 -0.76
CA PHE A 178 -8.28 19.02 -1.39
C PHE A 178 -7.76 19.17 -2.84
N GLU A 179 -7.59 20.41 -3.32
CA GLU A 179 -7.03 20.70 -4.64
C GLU A 179 -5.50 20.50 -4.64
N ASN A 180 -4.92 20.15 -5.78
CA ASN A 180 -3.46 19.97 -5.95
C ASN A 180 -2.96 20.60 -7.25
N CYS A 181 -1.65 20.83 -7.34
CA CYS A 181 -1.00 21.43 -8.51
C CYS A 181 -0.68 20.41 -9.64
N LEU A 182 -1.27 19.21 -9.63
CA LEU A 182 -0.93 18.14 -10.58
C LEU A 182 -1.75 18.15 -11.87
N SER A 183 -2.68 19.11 -12.04
CA SER A 183 -3.49 19.20 -13.26
C SER A 183 -2.60 19.37 -14.49
N MET A 184 -2.73 18.45 -15.45
CA MET A 184 -1.93 18.38 -16.69
C MET A 184 -0.42 18.25 -16.47
N THR A 185 0.05 18.11 -15.23
CA THR A 185 1.45 17.83 -14.91
C THR A 185 1.80 16.42 -15.39
N PRO A 186 2.87 16.23 -16.18
CA PRO A 186 3.33 14.90 -16.54
C PRO A 186 3.73 14.10 -15.30
N LEU A 187 3.08 12.96 -15.10
CA LEU A 187 3.34 12.01 -14.02
C LEU A 187 4.00 10.77 -14.57
N MET A 188 5.14 10.39 -14.01
CA MET A 188 5.71 9.07 -14.21
C MET A 188 4.95 8.08 -13.33
N VAL A 189 4.31 7.11 -13.94
CA VAL A 189 3.67 5.96 -13.29
C VAL A 189 4.68 4.83 -13.23
N ILE A 190 4.98 4.38 -12.01
CA ILE A 190 5.86 3.24 -11.76
C ILE A 190 4.99 2.08 -11.29
N THR A 191 5.16 0.95 -11.96
CA THR A 191 4.41 -0.28 -11.69
C THR A 191 5.36 -1.42 -11.43
N ALA A 192 5.09 -2.23 -10.41
CA ALA A 192 5.75 -3.51 -10.21
C ALA A 192 4.71 -4.63 -10.28
N SER A 193 4.82 -5.49 -11.27
CA SER A 193 3.92 -6.63 -11.49
C SER A 193 4.64 -7.95 -11.29
N ALA A 194 3.90 -8.96 -10.84
CA ALA A 194 4.42 -10.32 -10.69
C ALA A 194 3.35 -11.36 -11.04
N SER A 195 3.79 -12.58 -11.32
CA SER A 195 2.95 -13.76 -11.49
C SER A 195 2.77 -14.46 -10.14
N TRP A 196 1.54 -14.56 -9.66
CA TRP A 196 1.19 -15.35 -8.48
C TRP A 196 1.04 -16.83 -8.85
N GLN A 197 1.78 -17.69 -8.15
CA GLN A 197 1.69 -19.14 -8.29
C GLN A 197 0.86 -19.73 -7.16
N ALA A 198 -0.44 -19.89 -7.41
CA ALA A 198 -1.25 -20.88 -6.70
C ALA A 198 -1.34 -22.16 -7.55
N ASP A 199 -1.94 -23.24 -7.02
CA ASP A 199 -2.17 -24.54 -7.71
C ASP A 199 -3.11 -24.43 -8.94
N GLY A 200 -2.81 -23.56 -9.90
CA GLY A 200 -3.62 -23.17 -11.06
C GLY A 200 -2.84 -22.30 -12.06
N PRO A 201 -3.52 -21.71 -13.07
CA PRO A 201 -2.86 -20.86 -14.05
C PRO A 201 -2.25 -19.63 -13.38
N HIS A 202 -1.07 -19.21 -13.86
CA HIS A 202 -0.38 -18.01 -13.37
C HIS A 202 -1.32 -16.80 -13.43
N HIS A 203 -1.54 -16.16 -12.29
CA HIS A 203 -2.30 -14.92 -12.22
C HIS A 203 -1.34 -13.74 -12.16
N ARG A 204 -1.34 -12.90 -13.20
CA ARG A 204 -0.50 -11.70 -13.23
C ARG A 204 -1.20 -10.57 -12.47
N CYS A 205 -0.54 -10.02 -11.47
CA CYS A 205 -1.06 -8.97 -10.60
C CYS A 205 -0.10 -7.76 -10.56
N CYS A 206 -0.64 -6.58 -10.30
CA CYS A 206 0.13 -5.34 -10.15
C CYS A 206 0.32 -5.04 -8.66
N LEU A 207 1.47 -5.43 -8.09
CA LEU A 207 1.72 -5.35 -6.65
C LEU A 207 1.90 -3.91 -6.14
N TYR A 208 2.53 -3.07 -6.96
CA TYR A 208 2.76 -1.66 -6.71
C TYR A 208 2.35 -0.84 -7.93
N SER A 209 1.68 0.28 -7.68
CA SER A 209 1.37 1.30 -8.66
C SER A 209 1.36 2.65 -7.96
N PHE A 210 2.34 3.48 -8.24
CA PHE A 210 2.46 4.83 -7.68
C PHE A 210 2.95 5.79 -8.75
N THR A 211 2.84 7.09 -8.46
CA THR A 211 3.24 8.14 -9.39
C THR A 211 4.22 9.11 -8.73
N LEU A 212 4.99 9.80 -9.56
CA LEU A 212 5.75 10.99 -9.18
C LEU A 212 5.77 11.98 -10.36
N PRO A 213 5.89 13.30 -10.13
CA PRO A 213 5.99 14.28 -11.20
C PRO A 213 7.26 14.07 -12.01
N ALA A 214 7.15 13.96 -13.33
CA ALA A 214 8.31 13.64 -14.19
C ALA A 214 9.44 14.67 -14.08
N ALA A 215 9.11 15.93 -13.75
CA ALA A 215 10.08 16.99 -13.51
C ALA A 215 10.98 16.74 -12.29
N LEU A 216 10.54 15.90 -11.34
CA LEU A 216 11.27 15.57 -10.10
C LEU A 216 11.95 14.20 -10.14
N GLN A 217 12.10 13.62 -11.33
CA GLN A 217 12.70 12.29 -11.48
C GLN A 217 14.14 12.28 -10.97
N GLU A 218 14.95 13.28 -11.33
CA GLU A 218 16.36 13.32 -10.96
C GLU A 218 16.53 13.42 -9.44
N GLU A 219 15.73 14.27 -8.78
CA GLU A 219 15.76 14.46 -7.33
C GLU A 219 15.28 13.22 -6.56
N THR A 220 14.38 12.43 -7.15
CA THR A 220 13.82 11.22 -6.51
C THR A 220 14.52 9.92 -6.91
N GLN A 221 15.44 9.97 -7.89
CA GLN A 221 16.08 8.80 -8.50
C GLN A 221 16.72 7.86 -7.47
N SER A 222 17.48 8.41 -6.51
CA SER A 222 18.14 7.60 -5.48
C SER A 222 17.15 6.81 -4.61
N LYS A 223 15.96 7.36 -4.34
CA LYS A 223 14.91 6.67 -3.55
C LYS A 223 14.24 5.57 -4.37
N LEU A 224 14.05 5.78 -5.67
CA LEU A 224 13.50 4.79 -6.58
C LEU A 224 14.45 3.60 -6.76
N GLU A 225 15.74 3.86 -6.98
CA GLU A 225 16.77 2.82 -7.14
C GLU A 225 16.90 1.97 -5.88
N ASP A 226 16.93 2.61 -4.72
CA ASP A 226 16.96 1.95 -3.43
C ASP A 226 15.71 1.06 -3.20
N TRP A 227 14.52 1.59 -3.50
CA TRP A 227 13.29 0.81 -3.41
C TRP A 227 13.27 -0.38 -4.38
N GLU A 228 13.73 -0.20 -5.62
CA GLU A 228 13.80 -1.26 -6.61
C GLU A 228 14.76 -2.37 -6.14
N LEU A 229 15.96 -2.00 -5.69
CA LEU A 229 16.95 -2.95 -5.18
C LEU A 229 16.36 -3.79 -4.03
N ARG A 230 15.76 -3.14 -3.04
CA ARG A 230 15.17 -3.84 -1.89
C ARG A 230 13.96 -4.68 -2.28
N LEU A 231 13.14 -4.21 -3.23
CA LEU A 231 12.02 -5.00 -3.75
C LEU A 231 12.54 -6.28 -4.40
N GLN A 232 13.60 -6.19 -5.21
CA GLN A 232 14.24 -7.37 -5.82
C GLN A 232 14.82 -8.32 -4.76
N GLU A 233 15.42 -7.80 -3.69
CA GLU A 233 15.94 -8.60 -2.57
C GLU A 233 14.84 -9.37 -1.85
N ARG A 234 13.76 -8.69 -1.43
CA ARG A 234 12.60 -9.34 -0.81
C ARG A 234 11.95 -10.36 -1.74
N PHE A 235 11.90 -10.05 -3.04
CA PHE A 235 11.37 -10.97 -4.04
C PHE A 235 12.20 -12.25 -4.17
N LYS A 236 13.53 -12.19 -4.00
CA LYS A 236 14.41 -13.37 -4.02
C LYS A 236 14.27 -14.25 -2.77
N GLN A 237 13.80 -13.70 -1.66
CA GLN A 237 13.65 -14.41 -0.39
C GLN A 237 12.36 -15.25 -0.31
N GLN A 238 11.42 -15.03 -1.22
CA GLN A 238 10.12 -15.71 -1.26
C GLN A 238 9.97 -16.63 -2.49
N ARG A 239 8.97 -17.52 -2.47
CA ARG A 239 8.74 -18.51 -3.54
C ARG A 239 7.38 -18.46 -4.23
N ILE A 240 6.45 -17.66 -3.74
CA ILE A 240 5.03 -17.62 -4.13
C ILE A 240 4.79 -16.72 -5.36
N LEU A 241 5.56 -15.64 -5.50
CA LEU A 241 5.51 -14.71 -6.63
C LEU A 241 6.71 -14.95 -7.54
N LYS A 242 6.50 -14.90 -8.86
CA LYS A 242 7.51 -15.04 -9.91
C LYS A 242 7.45 -13.90 -10.93
N ASP A 243 8.45 -13.82 -11.78
CA ASP A 243 8.46 -12.92 -12.95
C ASP A 243 8.24 -11.44 -12.58
N LEU A 244 8.94 -10.96 -11.55
CA LEU A 244 8.92 -9.54 -11.16
C LEU A 244 9.31 -8.70 -12.38
N ARG A 245 8.42 -7.76 -12.73
CA ARG A 245 8.67 -6.76 -13.77
C ARG A 245 8.33 -5.39 -13.23
N ILE A 246 9.31 -4.50 -13.28
CA ILE A 246 9.12 -3.08 -13.01
C ILE A 246 8.99 -2.37 -14.36
N SER A 247 8.01 -1.49 -14.49
CA SER A 247 7.79 -0.68 -15.69
C SER A 247 7.42 0.74 -15.34
N GLN A 248 7.79 1.66 -16.23
CA GLN A 248 7.54 3.09 -16.10
C GLN A 248 6.80 3.58 -17.34
N ALA A 249 5.84 4.47 -17.15
CA ALA A 249 5.13 5.16 -18.23
C ALA A 249 4.76 6.57 -17.80
N THR A 250 4.82 7.54 -18.72
CA THR A 250 4.42 8.92 -18.41
C THR A 250 2.99 9.16 -18.87
N VAL A 251 2.17 9.77 -18.02
CA VAL A 251 0.79 10.16 -18.29
C VAL A 251 0.55 11.60 -17.86
N SER A 252 -0.41 12.27 -18.51
CA SER A 252 -0.91 13.57 -18.08
C SER A 252 -2.42 13.47 -17.98
N LEU A 253 -2.97 13.87 -16.82
CA LEU A 253 -4.39 13.79 -16.54
C LEU A 253 -4.94 15.20 -16.25
N PRO A 254 -6.18 15.51 -16.64
CA PRO A 254 -6.78 16.80 -16.36
C PRO A 254 -7.01 17.03 -14.85
N SER A 255 -7.13 15.96 -14.08
CA SER A 255 -7.28 15.98 -12.63
C SER A 255 -6.66 14.72 -12.03
N VAL A 256 -6.10 14.85 -10.82
CA VAL A 256 -5.46 13.79 -10.05
C VAL A 256 -6.10 13.76 -8.67
N CYS A 257 -6.62 12.61 -8.26
CA CYS A 257 -7.17 12.38 -6.93
C CYS A 257 -6.09 11.74 -6.05
N LEU A 258 -5.94 12.23 -4.82
CA LEU A 258 -4.90 11.85 -3.86
C LEU A 258 -5.49 11.35 -2.54
#